data_AF-A0A3M1LBI4-F1
#
_entry.id   AF-A0A3M1LBI4-F1
#
_cell.length_a   1.000
_cell.length_b   1.000
_cell.length_c   1.000
_cell.angle_alpha   90.00
_cell.angle_beta   90.00
_cell.angle_gamma   90.00
#
_symmetry.space_group_name_H-M   'P 1'
#
loop_
_entity.id
_entity.type
_entity.pdbx_description
1 polymer ?
#
loop_
_entity_poly.entity_id
_entity_poly.type
_entity_poly.pdbx_seq_one_letter_code
_entity_poly.pdbx_strand_id
1 'polypeptide(L)'
;MKLLIALLILIDTLPHPDTLRAALESKFEALTAARLAEFDDNQPPAFLNYLPSIGIAYTPAGEPRPAASFSVSQVIQAGRIRRNLKNQRRAIIQTAALELEQEKQKLQSLITRHNQLTTQLQTLQKIHQINRQIFDLQTADYQAARIDPETYLRHRRAFLEQSLRLQQARQQLADLEAEILTLCGIKSQEN
;
A
#
# COMPACT_ATOMS: atom_id res chain seq x y z
N MET A 1 -1.41 -7.30 -23.80
CA MET A 1 -0.76 -6.94 -22.52
C MET A 1 -1.31 -7.65 -21.27
N LYS A 2 -2.37 -8.46 -21.32
CA LYS A 2 -2.88 -9.19 -20.12
C LYS A 2 -2.11 -10.49 -19.81
N LEU A 3 -1.35 -11.03 -20.76
CA LEU A 3 -0.62 -12.30 -20.61
C LEU A 3 0.73 -12.20 -19.90
N LEU A 4 1.34 -11.01 -19.83
CA LEU A 4 2.64 -10.81 -19.19
C LEU A 4 2.54 -10.70 -17.66
N ILE A 5 1.36 -10.33 -17.15
CA ILE A 5 1.09 -10.24 -15.71
C ILE A 5 0.81 -11.64 -15.12
N ALA A 6 0.27 -12.56 -15.92
CA ALA A 6 -0.07 -13.91 -15.48
C ALA A 6 1.16 -14.83 -15.30
N LEU A 7 2.30 -14.50 -15.92
CA LEU A 7 3.52 -15.32 -15.82
C LEU A 7 4.36 -15.02 -14.56
N LEU A 8 4.05 -13.95 -13.83
CA LEU A 8 4.73 -13.55 -12.58
C LEU A 8 4.18 -14.28 -11.33
N ILE A 9 3.17 -15.13 -11.49
CA ILE A 9 2.39 -15.72 -10.40
C ILE A 9 2.96 -17.08 -9.95
N LEU A 10 4.10 -17.53 -10.50
CA LEU A 10 4.64 -18.88 -10.27
C LEU A 10 6.02 -18.95 -9.60
N ILE A 11 6.49 -17.85 -9.00
CA ILE A 11 7.77 -17.87 -8.29
C ILE A 11 7.56 -17.32 -6.88
N ASP A 12 8.00 -18.12 -5.91
CA ASP A 12 8.03 -17.91 -4.45
C ASP A 12 8.99 -16.74 -4.06
N THR A 13 9.03 -15.69 -4.88
CA THR A 13 9.97 -14.59 -4.81
C THR A 13 9.24 -13.26 -4.98
N LEU A 14 9.57 -12.30 -4.13
CA LEU A 14 9.05 -10.94 -4.22
C LEU A 14 9.20 -10.36 -5.65
N PRO A 15 8.16 -9.74 -6.23
CA PRO A 15 8.23 -9.10 -7.53
C PRO A 15 9.33 -8.03 -7.60
N HIS A 16 9.84 -7.77 -8.81
CA HIS A 16 10.87 -6.75 -9.01
C HIS A 16 10.39 -5.38 -8.49
N PRO A 17 11.24 -4.57 -7.83
CA PRO A 17 10.85 -3.29 -7.20
C PRO A 17 10.11 -2.34 -8.14
N ASP A 18 10.46 -2.30 -9.43
CA ASP A 18 9.75 -1.44 -10.40
C ASP A 18 8.30 -1.86 -10.62
N THR A 19 8.01 -3.17 -10.58
CA THR A 19 6.64 -3.68 -10.69
C THR A 19 5.81 -3.32 -9.46
N LEU A 20 6.42 -3.35 -8.27
CA LEU A 20 5.78 -2.94 -7.01
C LEU A 20 5.45 -1.43 -7.02
N ARG A 21 6.38 -0.61 -7.52
CA ARG A 21 6.18 0.85 -7.67
C ARG A 21 5.06 1.15 -8.65
N ALA A 22 5.04 0.50 -9.81
CA ALA A 22 3.99 0.67 -10.81
C ALA A 22 2.61 0.24 -10.27
N ALA A 23 2.53 -0.87 -9.51
CA ALA A 23 1.29 -1.30 -8.88
C ALA A 23 0.78 -0.28 -7.85
N LEU A 24 1.69 0.27 -7.04
CA LEU A 24 1.39 1.31 -6.07
C LEU A 24 0.88 2.59 -6.76
N GLU A 25 1.55 3.04 -7.82
CA GLU A 25 1.12 4.19 -8.62
C GLU A 25 -0.28 3.98 -9.20
N SER A 26 -0.52 2.83 -9.84
CA SER A 26 -1.83 2.49 -10.40
C SER A 26 -2.95 2.47 -9.35
N LYS A 27 -2.67 1.97 -8.14
CA LYS A 27 -3.60 2.00 -7.01
C LYS A 27 -3.96 3.44 -6.61
N PHE A 28 -2.97 4.32 -6.50
CA PHE A 28 -3.20 5.73 -6.16
C PHE A 28 -3.90 6.50 -7.30
N GLU A 29 -3.59 6.21 -8.55
CA GLU A 29 -4.33 6.74 -9.70
C GLU A 29 -5.81 6.35 -9.65
N ALA A 30 -6.14 5.10 -9.34
CA ALA A 30 -7.52 4.65 -9.19
C ALA A 30 -8.23 5.35 -8.01
N LEU A 31 -7.55 5.49 -6.86
CA LEU A 31 -8.11 6.17 -5.69
C LEU A 31 -8.34 7.67 -5.93
N THR A 32 -7.40 8.33 -6.62
CA THR A 32 -7.55 9.75 -6.98
C THR A 32 -8.66 9.97 -7.99
N ALA A 33 -8.76 9.11 -9.00
CA ALA A 33 -9.85 9.15 -9.97
C ALA A 33 -11.21 8.99 -9.27
N ALA A 34 -11.33 8.04 -8.33
CA ALA A 34 -12.55 7.85 -7.55
C ALA A 34 -12.90 9.09 -6.70
N ARG A 35 -11.92 9.70 -6.01
CA ARG A 35 -12.11 10.95 -5.26
C ARG A 35 -12.53 12.13 -6.14
N LEU A 36 -12.03 12.20 -7.38
CA LEU A 36 -12.37 13.27 -8.32
C LEU A 36 -13.75 13.07 -8.96
N ALA A 37 -14.18 11.82 -9.16
CA ALA A 37 -15.49 11.50 -9.75
C ALA A 37 -16.67 12.09 -8.96
N GLU A 38 -16.57 12.17 -7.64
CA GLU A 38 -17.59 12.80 -6.77
C GLU A 38 -17.90 14.26 -7.16
N PHE A 39 -16.93 14.95 -7.76
CA PHE A 39 -17.06 16.35 -8.17
C PHE A 39 -17.59 16.54 -9.59
N ASP A 40 -17.62 15.48 -10.41
CA ASP A 40 -18.10 15.55 -11.80
C ASP A 40 -19.61 15.24 -11.88
N ASP A 41 -20.13 14.31 -11.07
CA ASP A 41 -21.53 13.86 -11.15
C ASP A 41 -22.56 14.83 -10.52
N ASN A 42 -22.13 15.72 -9.62
CA ASN A 42 -23.03 16.52 -8.79
C ASN A 42 -23.22 17.98 -9.25
N GLN A 43 -22.71 18.37 -10.42
CA GLN A 43 -22.74 19.78 -10.83
C GLN A 43 -23.95 20.11 -11.73
N PRO A 44 -24.90 20.96 -11.26
CA PRO A 44 -25.91 21.50 -12.14
C PRO A 44 -25.24 22.32 -13.26
N PRO A 45 -25.83 22.35 -14.47
CA PRO A 45 -25.22 23.04 -15.59
C PRO A 45 -24.97 24.50 -15.27
N ALA A 46 -23.76 24.96 -15.61
CA ALA A 46 -23.18 26.17 -15.04
C ALA A 46 -23.95 27.46 -15.38
N PHE A 47 -24.81 27.43 -16.40
CA PHE A 47 -25.67 28.53 -16.82
C PHE A 47 -26.85 28.76 -15.85
N LEU A 48 -27.31 27.73 -15.12
CA LEU A 48 -28.42 27.85 -14.18
C LEU A 48 -28.13 28.83 -13.05
N ASN A 49 -26.86 28.97 -12.66
CA ASN A 49 -26.41 29.91 -11.63
C ASN A 49 -26.55 31.40 -12.03
N TYR A 50 -26.85 31.69 -13.30
CA TYR A 50 -27.02 33.05 -13.82
C TYR A 50 -28.46 33.35 -14.22
N LEU A 51 -29.39 32.42 -14.02
CA LEU A 51 -30.80 32.67 -14.30
C LEU A 51 -31.39 33.62 -13.25
N PRO A 52 -32.23 34.59 -13.66
CA PRO A 52 -32.99 35.39 -12.72
C PRO A 52 -33.95 34.49 -11.94
N SER A 53 -34.21 34.84 -10.67
CA SER A 53 -35.24 34.17 -9.88
C SER A 53 -36.60 34.63 -10.38
N ILE A 54 -37.38 33.71 -10.93
CA ILE A 54 -38.75 33.96 -11.39
C ILE A 54 -39.70 33.47 -10.30
N GLY A 55 -40.60 34.35 -9.85
CA GLY A 55 -41.55 34.03 -8.79
C GLY A 55 -42.83 34.87 -8.91
N ILE A 56 -43.71 34.70 -7.93
CA ILE A 56 -44.94 35.47 -7.79
C ILE A 56 -44.73 36.43 -6.63
N ALA A 57 -44.80 37.73 -6.90
CA ALA A 57 -44.83 38.77 -5.88
C ALA A 57 -46.28 39.19 -5.63
N TYR A 58 -46.57 39.68 -4.43
CA TYR A 58 -47.90 40.18 -4.06
C TYR A 58 -47.87 41.69 -3.87
N THR A 59 -48.89 42.38 -4.35
CA THR A 59 -49.09 43.80 -4.06
C THR A 59 -49.49 44.00 -2.59
N PRO A 60 -49.42 45.22 -2.03
CA PRO A 60 -49.98 45.52 -0.71
C PRO A 60 -51.48 45.20 -0.59
N ALA A 61 -52.19 45.12 -1.71
CA ALA A 61 -53.59 44.71 -1.80
C ALA A 61 -53.79 43.18 -1.95
N GLY A 62 -52.70 42.39 -2.00
CA GLY A 62 -52.75 40.92 -2.03
C GLY A 62 -52.87 40.28 -3.42
N GLU A 63 -52.73 41.04 -4.51
CA GLU A 63 -52.85 40.50 -5.88
C GLU A 63 -51.53 39.87 -6.36
N PRO A 64 -51.55 38.65 -6.94
CA PRO A 64 -50.36 37.99 -7.47
C PRO A 64 -49.90 38.66 -8.77
N ARG A 65 -48.59 38.94 -8.89
CA ARG A 65 -47.95 39.45 -10.11
C ARG A 65 -46.65 38.69 -10.38
N PRO A 66 -46.35 38.33 -11.63
CA PRO A 66 -45.08 37.72 -11.97
C PRO A 66 -43.94 38.71 -11.66
N ALA A 67 -42.90 38.22 -10.99
CA ALA A 67 -41.72 38.99 -10.66
C ALA A 67 -40.48 38.20 -11.08
N ALA A 68 -39.55 38.90 -11.74
CA ALA A 68 -38.22 38.39 -12.01
C ALA A 68 -37.22 39.27 -11.26
N SER A 69 -36.33 38.67 -10.47
CA SER A 69 -35.27 39.40 -9.78
C SER A 69 -33.91 38.83 -10.15
N PHE A 70 -32.97 39.72 -10.43
CA PHE A 70 -31.57 39.38 -10.69
C PHE A 70 -30.70 40.14 -9.69
N SER A 71 -29.77 39.44 -9.03
CA SER A 71 -28.89 40.06 -8.05
C SER A 71 -27.41 39.89 -8.42
N VAL A 72 -26.64 40.96 -8.22
CA VAL A 72 -25.17 40.92 -8.39
C VAL A 72 -24.54 39.93 -7.40
N SER A 73 -25.15 39.77 -6.22
CA SER A 73 -24.72 38.81 -5.20
C SER A 73 -24.73 37.36 -5.69
N GLN A 74 -25.73 36.96 -6.50
CA GLN A 74 -25.78 35.62 -7.11
C GLN A 74 -24.58 35.38 -8.04
N VAL A 75 -24.21 36.37 -8.85
CA VAL A 75 -23.04 36.29 -9.75
C VAL A 75 -21.74 36.13 -8.95
N ILE A 76 -21.58 36.91 -7.89
CA ILE A 76 -20.40 36.83 -7.01
C ILE A 76 -20.33 35.47 -6.32
N GLN A 77 -21.46 34.95 -5.82
CA GLN A 77 -21.55 33.64 -5.19
C GLN A 77 -21.21 32.51 -6.18
N ALA A 78 -21.76 32.54 -7.39
CA ALA A 78 -21.42 31.59 -8.45
C ALA A 78 -19.91 31.58 -8.74
N GLY A 79 -19.28 32.76 -8.80
CA GLY A 79 -17.84 32.90 -8.96
C GLY A 79 -17.01 32.39 -7.77
N ARG A 80 -17.53 32.48 -6.54
CA ARG A 80 -16.89 31.90 -5.34
C ARG A 80 -17.00 30.37 -5.33
N ILE A 81 -18.17 29.81 -5.65
CA ILE A 81 -18.40 28.36 -5.73
C ILE A 81 -17.45 27.72 -6.75
N ARG A 82 -17.34 28.29 -7.95
CA ARG A 82 -16.40 27.81 -8.99
C ARG A 82 -14.96 27.82 -8.53
N ARG A 83 -14.53 28.88 -7.84
CA ARG A 83 -13.17 28.98 -7.27
C ARG A 83 -12.94 27.94 -6.19
N ASN A 84 -13.91 27.74 -5.30
CA ASN A 84 -13.82 26.74 -4.24
C ASN A 84 -13.72 25.32 -4.80
N LEU A 85 -14.54 24.96 -5.79
CA LEU A 85 -14.47 23.66 -6.46
C LEU A 85 -13.11 23.44 -7.14
N LYS A 86 -12.59 24.46 -7.83
CA LYS A 86 -11.26 24.39 -8.45
C LYS A 86 -10.16 24.22 -7.40
N ASN A 87 -10.26 24.91 -6.27
CA ASN A 87 -9.30 24.81 -5.18
C ASN A 87 -9.38 23.44 -4.49
N GLN A 88 -10.58 22.91 -4.28
CA GLN A 88 -10.80 21.57 -3.71
C GLN A 88 -10.21 20.47 -4.62
N ARG A 89 -10.48 20.50 -5.93
CA ARG A 89 -9.87 19.57 -6.90
C ARG A 89 -8.35 19.64 -6.86
N ARG A 90 -7.79 20.85 -6.83
CA ARG A 90 -6.34 21.06 -6.71
C ARG A 90 -5.79 20.49 -5.40
N ALA A 91 -6.49 20.72 -4.29
CA ALA A 91 -6.11 20.17 -3.00
C ALA A 91 -6.07 18.65 -3.03
N ILE A 92 -7.09 17.99 -3.57
CA ILE A 92 -7.15 16.51 -3.70
C ILE A 92 -5.96 15.97 -4.49
N ILE A 93 -5.63 16.59 -5.62
CA ILE A 93 -4.49 16.18 -6.46
C ILE A 93 -3.18 16.35 -5.69
N GLN A 94 -3.00 17.49 -5.01
CA GLN A 94 -1.79 17.77 -4.25
C GLN A 94 -1.62 16.85 -3.04
N THR A 95 -2.69 16.62 -2.27
CA THR A 95 -2.66 15.71 -1.12
C THR A 95 -2.37 14.29 -1.58
N ALA A 96 -2.98 13.84 -2.67
CA ALA A 96 -2.71 12.51 -3.20
C ALA A 96 -1.28 12.35 -3.74
N ALA A 97 -0.70 13.38 -4.36
CA ALA A 97 0.69 13.36 -4.79
C ALA A 97 1.65 13.24 -3.58
N LEU A 98 1.38 13.99 -2.50
CA LEU A 98 2.15 13.90 -1.26
C LEU A 98 2.00 12.53 -0.58
N GLU A 99 0.77 12.00 -0.51
CA GLU A 99 0.49 10.64 0.00
C GLU A 99 1.27 9.58 -0.81
N LEU A 100 1.26 9.69 -2.13
CA LEU A 100 2.00 8.80 -3.03
C LEU A 100 3.51 8.86 -2.79
N GLU A 101 4.09 10.05 -2.63
CA GLU A 101 5.52 10.20 -2.33
C GLU A 101 5.90 9.57 -1.00
N GLN A 102 5.08 9.75 0.05
CA GLN A 102 5.30 9.13 1.36
C GLN A 102 5.24 7.60 1.27
N GLU A 103 4.26 7.04 0.57
CA GLU A 103 4.15 5.59 0.38
C GLU A 103 5.30 5.03 -0.47
N LYS A 104 5.79 5.78 -1.47
CA LYS A 104 7.00 5.39 -2.22
C LYS A 104 8.23 5.32 -1.33
N GLN A 105 8.41 6.28 -0.43
CA GLN A 105 9.52 6.27 0.53
C GLN A 105 9.42 5.08 1.51
N LYS A 106 8.21 4.79 2.00
CA LYS A 106 7.95 3.59 2.83
C LYS A 106 8.24 2.29 2.08
N LEU A 107 7.80 2.18 0.83
CA LEU A 107 8.09 1.02 -0.02
C LEU A 107 9.61 0.83 -0.19
N GLN A 108 10.35 1.92 -0.44
CA GLN A 108 11.80 1.86 -0.59
C GLN A 108 12.51 1.41 0.70
N SER A 109 12.06 1.87 1.87
CA SER A 109 12.64 1.43 3.15
C SER A 109 12.36 -0.06 3.41
N LEU A 110 11.15 -0.54 3.09
CA LEU A 110 10.78 -1.96 3.18
C LEU A 110 11.61 -2.83 2.24
N ILE A 111 11.81 -2.42 0.98
CA ILE A 111 12.67 -3.13 0.02
C ILE A 111 14.11 -3.21 0.53
N THR A 112 14.63 -2.11 1.10
CA THR A 112 15.98 -2.09 1.66
C THR A 112 16.10 -3.08 2.82
N ARG A 113 15.09 -3.12 3.71
CA ARG A 113 15.02 -4.07 4.82
C ARG A 113 14.90 -5.52 4.34
N HIS A 114 14.11 -5.78 3.30
CA HIS A 114 14.00 -7.10 2.65
C HIS A 114 15.37 -7.60 2.16
N ASN A 115 16.11 -6.75 1.44
CA ASN A 115 17.43 -7.11 0.92
C ASN A 115 18.43 -7.43 2.05
N GLN A 116 18.38 -6.66 3.14
CA GLN A 116 19.22 -6.89 4.33
C GLN A 116 18.88 -8.22 4.99
N LEU A 117 17.59 -8.49 5.25
CA LEU A 117 17.14 -9.75 5.85
C LEU A 117 17.45 -10.96 4.96
N THR A 118 17.30 -10.82 3.65
CA THR A 118 17.66 -11.87 2.68
C THR A 118 19.14 -12.22 2.78
N THR A 119 20.01 -11.21 2.83
CA THR A 119 21.46 -11.40 2.97
C THR A 119 21.83 -12.05 4.31
N GLN A 120 21.18 -11.62 5.40
CA GLN A 120 21.34 -12.22 6.73
C GLN A 120 20.91 -13.69 6.74
N LEU A 121 19.77 -13.99 6.14
CA LEU A 121 19.22 -15.35 6.06
C LEU A 121 20.13 -16.27 5.24
N GLN A 122 20.67 -15.81 4.11
CA GLN A 122 21.68 -16.55 3.34
C GLN A 122 22.91 -16.87 4.18
N THR A 123 23.36 -15.92 5.01
CA THR A 123 24.50 -16.12 5.91
C THR A 123 24.18 -17.13 7.01
N LEU A 124 23.00 -17.02 7.64
CA LEU A 124 22.52 -17.96 8.64
C LEU A 124 22.36 -19.38 8.08
N GLN A 125 21.91 -19.53 6.85
CA GLN A 125 21.83 -20.83 6.17
C GLN A 125 23.21 -21.47 6.00
N LYS A 126 24.21 -20.70 5.58
CA LYS A 126 25.60 -21.18 5.48
C LYS A 126 26.15 -21.62 6.84
N ILE A 127 25.92 -20.82 7.89
CA ILE A 127 26.31 -21.17 9.26
C ILE A 127 25.62 -22.46 9.72
N HIS A 128 24.32 -22.58 9.48
CA HIS A 128 23.56 -23.77 9.83
C HIS A 128 24.06 -25.03 9.10
N GLN A 129 24.46 -24.89 7.83
CA GLN A 129 25.06 -26.00 7.08
C GLN A 129 26.40 -26.46 7.68
N ILE A 130 27.26 -25.52 8.10
CA ILE A 130 28.51 -25.84 8.81
C ILE A 130 28.20 -26.54 10.14
N ASN A 131 27.26 -26.00 10.91
CA ASN A 131 26.90 -26.56 12.22
C ASN A 131 26.25 -27.95 12.10
N ARG A 132 25.54 -28.21 11.00
CA ARG A 132 25.05 -29.56 10.69
C ARG A 132 26.21 -30.54 10.51
N GLN A 133 27.24 -30.16 9.74
CA GLN A 133 28.42 -31.01 9.57
C GLN A 133 29.13 -31.27 10.91
N ILE A 134 29.28 -30.25 11.76
CA ILE A 134 29.85 -30.39 13.10
C ILE A 134 29.01 -31.33 13.96
N PHE A 135 27.69 -31.18 13.93
CA PHE A 135 26.77 -32.02 14.69
C PHE A 135 26.80 -33.49 14.23
N ASP A 136 26.90 -33.73 12.92
CA ASP A 136 27.03 -35.08 12.36
C ASP A 136 28.32 -35.77 12.85
N LEU A 137 29.45 -35.04 12.91
CA LEU A 137 30.70 -35.54 13.48
C LEU A 137 30.56 -35.87 14.97
N GLN A 138 29.94 -34.98 15.75
CA GLN A 138 29.68 -35.20 17.18
C GLN A 138 28.76 -36.40 17.43
N THR A 139 27.80 -36.62 16.53
CA THR A 139 26.90 -37.78 16.59
C THR A 139 27.68 -39.08 16.34
N ALA A 140 28.61 -39.07 15.39
CA ALA A 140 29.49 -40.21 15.14
C ALA A 140 30.43 -40.49 16.34
N ASP A 141 31.00 -39.45 16.96
CA ASP A 141 31.83 -39.59 18.15
C ASP A 141 31.05 -40.12 19.37
N TYR A 142 29.79 -39.70 19.53
CA TYR A 142 28.90 -40.25 20.55
C TYR A 142 28.58 -41.73 20.30
N GLN A 143 28.29 -42.12 19.05
CA GLN A 143 28.07 -43.53 18.68
C GLN A 143 29.32 -44.40 18.92
N ALA A 144 30.51 -43.81 18.75
CA ALA A 144 31.78 -44.45 19.06
C ALA A 144 32.13 -44.41 20.57
N ALA A 145 31.21 -43.97 21.44
CA ALA A 145 31.38 -43.80 22.89
C ALA A 145 32.58 -42.92 23.30
N ARG A 146 32.98 -41.97 22.44
CA ARG A 146 34.10 -41.04 22.70
C ARG A 146 33.70 -39.82 23.53
N ILE A 147 32.39 -39.55 23.63
CA ILE A 147 31.83 -38.36 24.28
C ILE A 147 30.70 -38.80 25.21
N ASP A 148 30.60 -38.14 26.36
CA ASP A 148 29.54 -38.39 27.34
C ASP A 148 28.15 -37.97 26.82
N PRO A 149 27.07 -38.66 27.24
CA PRO A 149 25.69 -38.32 26.84
C PRO A 149 25.29 -36.88 27.16
N GLU A 150 25.76 -36.33 28.29
CA GLU A 150 25.45 -34.95 28.68
C GLU A 150 26.01 -33.94 27.67
N THR A 151 27.26 -34.13 27.26
CA THR A 151 27.94 -33.28 26.28
C THR A 151 27.24 -33.36 24.92
N TYR A 152 26.83 -34.57 24.49
CA TYR A 152 26.03 -34.74 23.27
C TYR A 152 24.68 -34.01 23.34
N LEU A 153 23.95 -34.11 24.46
CA LEU A 153 22.66 -33.41 24.64
C LEU A 153 22.82 -31.89 24.60
N ARG A 154 23.91 -31.34 25.14
CA ARG A 154 24.23 -29.91 25.04
C ARG A 154 24.43 -29.47 23.59
N HIS A 155 25.18 -30.26 22.81
CA HIS A 155 25.38 -29.99 21.38
C HIS A 155 24.07 -30.08 20.59
N ARG A 156 23.25 -31.11 20.85
CA ARG A 156 21.93 -31.26 20.23
C ARG A 156 21.02 -30.08 20.53
N ARG A 157 20.99 -29.62 21.78
CA ARG A 157 20.20 -28.43 22.16
C ARG A 157 20.66 -27.20 21.39
N ALA A 158 21.97 -26.94 21.33
CA ALA A 158 22.51 -25.80 20.59
C ALA A 158 22.18 -25.85 19.09
N PHE A 159 22.22 -27.03 18.47
CA PHE A 159 21.82 -27.22 17.07
C PHE A 159 20.33 -26.94 16.84
N LEU A 160 19.46 -27.41 17.74
CA LEU A 160 18.02 -27.13 17.67
C LEU A 160 17.69 -25.65 17.87
N GLU A 161 18.36 -24.98 18.81
CA GLU A 161 18.22 -23.53 19.04
C GLU A 161 18.59 -22.73 17.78
N GLN A 162 19.65 -23.12 17.08
CA GLN A 162 20.02 -22.49 15.80
C GLN A 162 19.02 -22.76 14.68
N SER A 163 18.47 -23.98 14.63
CA SER A 163 17.42 -24.34 13.66
C SER A 163 16.17 -23.50 13.87
N LEU A 164 15.78 -23.28 15.13
CA LEU A 164 14.67 -22.41 15.50
C LEU A 164 14.92 -20.96 15.07
N ARG A 165 16.14 -20.42 15.31
CA ARG A 165 16.50 -19.07 14.86
C ARG A 165 16.40 -18.90 13.34
N LEU A 166 16.82 -19.92 12.58
CA LEU A 166 16.71 -19.92 11.12
C LEU A 166 15.24 -19.91 10.68
N GLN A 167 14.39 -20.70 11.33
CA GLN A 167 12.96 -20.71 11.06
C GLN A 167 12.31 -19.35 11.37
N GLN A 168 12.65 -18.73 12.51
CA GLN A 168 12.17 -17.40 12.86
C GLN A 168 12.59 -16.34 11.84
N ALA A 169 13.84 -16.38 11.37
CA ALA A 169 14.32 -15.47 10.34
C ALA A 169 13.58 -15.64 9.00
N ARG A 170 13.21 -16.88 8.63
CA ARG A 170 12.36 -17.16 7.46
C ARG A 170 10.96 -16.57 7.61
N GLN A 171 10.34 -16.76 8.77
CA GLN A 171 9.01 -16.21 9.06
C GLN A 171 9.02 -14.68 8.98
N GLN A 172 10.01 -14.04 9.59
CA GLN A 172 10.16 -12.57 9.53
C GLN A 172 10.29 -12.04 8.10
N LEU A 173 10.96 -12.79 7.21
CA LEU A 173 11.08 -12.42 5.81
C LEU A 173 9.72 -12.56 5.11
N ALA A 174 9.01 -13.67 5.32
CA ALA A 174 7.68 -13.89 4.76
C ALA A 174 6.65 -12.84 5.23
N ASP A 175 6.66 -12.49 6.51
CA ASP A 175 5.79 -11.44 7.08
C ASP A 175 6.06 -10.09 6.41
N LEU A 176 7.33 -9.77 6.15
CA LEU A 176 7.73 -8.53 5.49
C LEU A 176 7.35 -8.52 4.00
N GLU A 177 7.43 -9.66 3.32
CA GLU A 177 6.95 -9.80 1.94
C GLU A 177 5.44 -9.60 1.86
N ALA A 178 4.68 -10.19 2.79
CA ALA A 178 3.24 -9.96 2.90
C ALA A 178 2.92 -8.48 3.15
N GLU A 179 3.67 -7.81 4.04
CA GLU A 179 3.55 -6.37 4.29
C GLU A 179 3.74 -5.55 2.99
N ILE A 180 4.80 -5.84 2.22
CA ILE A 180 5.08 -5.17 0.94
C ILE A 180 3.93 -5.38 -0.05
N LEU A 181 3.43 -6.62 -0.19
CA LEU A 181 2.34 -6.93 -1.12
C LEU A 181 1.04 -6.22 -0.73
N THR A 182 0.70 -6.19 0.56
CA THR A 182 -0.51 -5.51 1.06
C THR A 182 -0.45 -4.01 0.81
N LEU A 183 0.72 -3.39 1.01
CA LEU A 183 0.94 -1.97 0.74
C LEU A 183 0.68 -1.64 -0.74
N CYS A 184 1.21 -2.46 -1.65
CA CYS A 184 0.98 -2.31 -3.10
C CYS A 184 -0.44 -2.72 -3.55
N GLY A 185 -1.25 -3.34 -2.68
CA GLY A 185 -2.59 -3.83 -3.03
C GLY A 185 -2.58 -5.08 -3.92
N ILE A 186 -1.46 -5.79 -3.96
CA ILE A 186 -1.35 -7.10 -4.62
C ILE A 186 -1.81 -8.13 -3.59
N LYS A 187 -2.77 -8.99 -3.95
CA LYS A 187 -3.23 -10.04 -3.04
C LYS A 187 -2.05 -10.98 -2.74
N SER A 188 -1.67 -11.07 -1.47
CA SER A 188 -0.75 -12.11 -1.00
C SER A 188 -1.42 -13.46 -1.24
N GLN A 189 -0.71 -14.40 -1.86
CA GLN A 189 -1.21 -15.75 -2.03
C GLN A 189 -1.17 -16.45 -0.67
N GLU A 190 -2.28 -16.40 0.06
CA GLU A 190 -2.53 -17.39 1.11
C GLU A 190 -2.75 -18.74 0.43
N ASN A 191 -1.77 -19.64 0.58
CA ASN A 191 -1.95 -21.08 0.48
C ASN A 191 -2.06 -21.65 1.89
#